data_AF-A0A559VFU7-F1
#
_entry.id   AF-A0A559VFU7-F1
#
_cell.length_a   1.000
_cell.length_b   1.000
_cell.length_c   1.000
_cell.angle_alpha   90.00
_cell.angle_beta   90.00
_cell.angle_gamma   90.00
#
_symmetry.space_group_name_H-M   'P 1'
#
loop_
_entity.id
_entity.type
_entity.pdbx_description
1 polymer ?
#
loop_
_entity_poly.entity_id
_entity_poly.type
_entity_poly.pdbx_seq_one_letter_code
_entity_poly.pdbx_strand_id
1 'polypeptide(L)'
;MNQKTHLRIQLSATRRGARLARLLTERQLDEWGVPFEEAAQVVAELAANAVLHGRVTGRDFRLGLALHDDGTLRIEVTDARGDRIPRTPDPADGASESGRGLLIVAACAHRWGVDEAPANAKTVWAELTPGRAGA
;
A
#
# COMPACT_ATOMS: atom_id res chain seq x y z
N MET A 1 -19.78 1.22 -2.26
CA MET A 1 -19.03 2.45 -2.57
C MET A 1 -18.75 2.46 -4.06
N ASN A 2 -19.25 3.45 -4.79
CA ASN A 2 -18.90 3.64 -6.20
C ASN A 2 -17.57 4.39 -6.29
N GLN A 3 -16.76 4.08 -7.31
CA GLN A 3 -15.43 4.65 -7.51
C GLN A 3 -15.48 5.77 -8.55
N LYS A 4 -14.90 6.93 -8.22
CA LYS A 4 -14.82 8.11 -9.08
C LYS A 4 -13.70 7.97 -10.13
N THR A 5 -12.54 7.48 -9.71
CA THR A 5 -11.37 7.29 -10.58
C THR A 5 -10.46 6.20 -10.00
N HIS A 6 -9.67 5.54 -10.86
CA HIS A 6 -8.75 4.49 -10.44
C HIS A 6 -7.51 4.38 -11.33
N LEU A 7 -6.42 3.89 -10.74
CA LEU A 7 -5.17 3.52 -11.41
C LEU A 7 -4.78 2.11 -10.98
N ARG A 8 -4.29 1.30 -11.93
CA ARG A 8 -3.62 0.03 -11.63
C ARG A 8 -2.37 -0.11 -12.48
N ILE A 9 -1.26 -0.48 -11.85
CA ILE A 9 0.04 -0.64 -12.52
C ILE A 9 0.85 -1.80 -11.95
N GLN A 10 1.54 -2.53 -12.82
CA GLN A 10 2.52 -3.56 -12.44
C GLN A 10 3.91 -2.96 -12.33
N LEU A 11 4.64 -3.32 -11.28
CA LEU A 11 5.96 -2.79 -10.98
C LEU A 11 6.89 -3.92 -10.55
N SER A 12 8.14 -3.87 -11.01
CA SER A 12 9.16 -4.84 -10.60
C SER A 12 9.28 -4.90 -9.07
N ALA A 13 9.35 -6.10 -8.50
CA ALA A 13 9.58 -6.32 -7.07
C ALA A 13 11.03 -6.01 -6.66
N THR A 14 11.43 -4.76 -6.84
CA THR A 14 12.76 -4.21 -6.56
C THR A 14 12.66 -2.87 -5.83
N ARG A 15 13.74 -2.42 -5.19
CA ARG A 15 13.79 -1.08 -4.56
C ARG A 15 13.46 0.05 -5.54
N ARG A 16 13.85 -0.09 -6.80
CA ARG A 16 13.51 0.89 -7.85
C ARG A 16 12.01 0.88 -8.15
N GLY A 17 11.38 -0.29 -8.22
CA GLY A 17 9.93 -0.44 -8.39
C GLY A 17 9.15 0.17 -7.23
N ALA A 18 9.58 -0.05 -5.98
CA ALA A 18 8.95 0.59 -4.81
C ALA A 18 9.08 2.12 -4.84
N ARG A 19 10.25 2.65 -5.20
CA ARG A 19 10.43 4.11 -5.40
C ARG A 19 9.50 4.64 -6.50
N LEU A 20 9.36 3.90 -7.60
CA LEU A 20 8.48 4.30 -8.70
C LEU A 20 7.00 4.26 -8.28
N ALA A 21 6.57 3.28 -7.48
CA ALA A 21 5.21 3.21 -6.93
C ALA A 21 4.84 4.50 -6.19
N ARG A 22 5.73 4.96 -5.31
CA ARG A 22 5.53 6.20 -4.56
C ARG A 22 5.41 7.41 -5.50
N LEU A 23 6.36 7.59 -6.42
CA LEU A 23 6.35 8.72 -7.35
C LEU A 23 5.11 8.76 -8.25
N LEU A 24 4.64 7.59 -8.70
CA LEU A 24 3.42 7.50 -9.49
C LEU A 24 2.18 7.81 -8.64
N THR A 25 2.18 7.46 -7.36
CA THR A 25 1.10 7.82 -6.43
C THR A 25 1.03 9.33 -6.26
N GLU A 26 2.17 9.98 -5.98
CA GLU A 26 2.24 11.44 -5.84
C GLU A 26 1.67 12.15 -7.07
N ARG A 27 2.12 11.75 -8.28
CA ARG A 27 1.60 12.30 -9.53
C ARG A 27 0.12 12.03 -9.75
N GLN A 28 -0.33 10.80 -9.51
CA GLN A 28 -1.71 10.43 -9.81
C GLN A 28 -2.70 11.16 -8.90
N LEU A 29 -2.34 11.35 -7.63
CA LEU A 29 -3.18 12.06 -6.66
C LEU A 29 -3.18 13.56 -6.91
N ASP A 30 -2.06 14.15 -7.34
CA ASP A 30 -2.00 15.52 -7.83
C ASP A 30 -2.93 15.74 -9.04
N GLU A 31 -2.91 14.82 -10.02
CA GLU A 31 -3.85 14.82 -11.15
C GLU A 31 -5.32 14.68 -10.74
N TRP A 32 -5.60 13.97 -9.64
CA TRP A 32 -6.96 13.84 -9.10
C TRP A 32 -7.35 14.99 -8.18
N GLY A 33 -6.44 15.91 -7.87
CA GLY A 33 -6.66 17.06 -6.99
C GLY A 33 -6.84 16.68 -5.53
N VAL A 34 -6.16 15.63 -5.05
CA VAL A 34 -6.21 15.17 -3.65
C VAL A 34 -4.84 15.19 -2.98
N PRO A 35 -4.72 15.49 -1.67
CA PRO A 35 -3.45 15.46 -0.95
C PRO A 35 -2.78 14.08 -1.03
N PHE A 36 -1.45 14.06 -1.17
CA PHE A 36 -0.72 12.82 -1.46
C PHE A 36 0.25 12.39 -0.37
N GLU A 37 0.55 13.20 0.64
CA GLU A 37 1.64 12.96 1.58
C GLU A 37 1.44 11.66 2.37
N GLU A 38 0.27 11.47 2.97
CA GLU A 38 -0.08 10.26 3.71
C GLU A 38 -0.18 9.04 2.79
N ALA A 39 -0.78 9.23 1.61
CA ALA A 39 -0.94 8.16 0.63
C ALA A 39 0.41 7.68 0.08
N ALA A 40 1.31 8.60 -0.22
CA ALA A 40 2.66 8.31 -0.69
C ALA A 40 3.48 7.60 0.39
N GLN A 41 3.31 7.97 1.67
CA GLN A 41 3.93 7.27 2.78
C GLN A 41 3.39 5.84 2.92
N VAL A 42 2.07 5.65 2.89
CA VAL A 42 1.44 4.33 2.92
C VAL A 42 1.91 3.45 1.75
N VAL A 43 1.93 3.99 0.52
CA VAL A 43 2.43 3.25 -0.65
C VAL A 43 3.90 2.89 -0.49
N ALA A 44 4.73 3.77 0.07
CA ALA A 44 6.15 3.48 0.30
C ALA A 44 6.33 2.27 1.24
N GLU A 45 5.59 2.24 2.35
CA GLU A 45 5.66 1.14 3.32
C GLU A 45 5.10 -0.17 2.75
N LEU A 46 3.95 -0.13 2.06
CA LEU A 46 3.35 -1.31 1.46
C LEU A 46 4.23 -1.88 0.32
N ALA A 47 4.79 -1.01 -0.53
CA ALA A 47 5.69 -1.43 -1.60
C ALA A 47 7.02 -1.97 -1.04
N ALA A 48 7.56 -1.37 0.03
CA ALA A 48 8.75 -1.90 0.71
C ALA A 48 8.48 -3.30 1.26
N ASN A 49 7.32 -3.53 1.90
CA ASN A 49 6.89 -4.84 2.37
C ASN A 49 6.77 -5.85 1.22
N ALA A 50 6.17 -5.47 0.09
CA ALA A 50 6.09 -6.34 -1.09
C ALA A 50 7.47 -6.71 -1.64
N VAL A 51 8.42 -5.77 -1.67
CA VAL A 51 9.79 -6.02 -2.15
C VAL A 51 10.61 -6.88 -1.18
N LEU A 52 10.47 -6.66 0.12
CA LEU A 52 11.28 -7.35 1.15
C LEU A 52 10.71 -8.71 1.53
N HIS A 53 9.39 -8.85 1.55
CA HIS A 53 8.70 -10.03 2.08
C HIS A 53 7.78 -10.70 1.05
N GLY A 54 7.32 -9.97 0.04
CA GLY A 54 6.43 -10.46 -1.01
C GLY A 54 7.12 -10.94 -2.30
N ARG A 55 8.45 -10.79 -2.39
CA ARG A 55 9.18 -11.04 -3.62
C ARG A 55 9.24 -12.53 -3.98
N VAL A 56 8.85 -12.82 -5.21
CA VAL A 56 9.08 -14.09 -5.90
C VAL A 56 9.85 -13.78 -7.19
N THR A 57 10.91 -14.54 -7.47
CA THR A 57 11.77 -14.30 -8.66
C THR A 57 10.94 -14.32 -9.94
N GLY A 58 11.10 -13.28 -10.77
CA GLY A 58 10.36 -13.14 -12.03
C GLY A 58 8.91 -12.69 -11.88
N ARG A 59 8.48 -12.26 -10.70
CA ARG A 59 7.13 -11.75 -10.44
C ARG A 59 7.17 -10.28 -10.02
N ASP A 60 6.25 -9.51 -10.59
CA ASP A 60 5.99 -8.13 -10.24
C ASP A 60 5.02 -8.03 -9.06
N PHE A 61 4.94 -6.85 -8.45
CA PHE A 61 3.83 -6.48 -7.59
C PHE A 61 2.93 -5.47 -8.32
N ARG A 62 1.65 -5.43 -7.94
CA ARG A 62 0.68 -4.50 -8.48
C ARG A 62 0.38 -3.39 -7.47
N LEU A 63 0.42 -2.14 -7.90
CA LEU A 63 -0.17 -1.01 -7.20
C LEU A 63 -1.58 -0.75 -7.76
N GLY A 64 -2.55 -0.56 -6.89
CA GLY A 64 -3.89 -0.07 -7.19
C GLY A 64 -4.20 1.16 -6.35
N LEU A 65 -4.77 2.18 -6.98
CA LEU A 65 -5.33 3.37 -6.33
C LEU A 65 -6.77 3.51 -6.81
N ALA A 66 -7.71 3.72 -5.90
CA ALA A 66 -9.10 4.00 -6.23
C ALA A 66 -9.64 5.11 -5.33
N LEU A 67 -10.09 6.19 -5.92
CA LEU A 67 -10.78 7.26 -5.20
C LEU A 67 -12.27 7.03 -5.30
N HIS A 68 -12.94 6.87 -4.17
CA HIS A 68 -14.38 6.68 -4.07
C HIS A 68 -15.13 8.02 -4.09
N ASP A 69 -16.44 7.96 -4.41
CA ASP A 69 -17.29 9.16 -4.49
C ASP A 69 -17.43 9.89 -3.14
N ASP A 70 -17.25 9.18 -2.03
CA ASP A 70 -17.21 9.73 -0.67
C ASP A 70 -15.85 10.35 -0.30
N GLY A 71 -14.90 10.37 -1.25
CA GLY A 71 -13.55 10.88 -1.07
C GLY A 71 -12.58 9.90 -0.42
N THR A 72 -13.01 8.67 -0.09
CA THR A 72 -12.11 7.64 0.45
C THR A 72 -11.13 7.19 -0.62
N LEU A 73 -9.82 7.25 -0.32
CA LEU A 73 -8.78 6.70 -1.15
C LEU A 73 -8.43 5.29 -0.69
N ARG A 74 -8.68 4.30 -1.54
CA ARG A 74 -8.24 2.92 -1.36
C ARG A 74 -6.92 2.68 -2.08
N ILE A 75 -5.92 2.24 -1.33
CA ILE A 75 -4.59 1.87 -1.78
C ILE A 75 -4.46 0.36 -1.68
N GLU A 76 -4.00 -0.29 -2.74
CA GLU A 76 -3.82 -1.75 -2.81
C GLU A 76 -2.41 -2.08 -3.32
N VAL A 77 -1.72 -2.98 -2.63
CA VAL A 77 -0.47 -3.59 -3.09
C VAL A 77 -0.64 -5.10 -3.14
N THR A 78 -0.67 -5.66 -4.34
CA THR A 78 -0.73 -7.12 -4.54
C THR A 78 0.66 -7.68 -4.84
N ASP A 79 1.14 -8.64 -4.05
CA ASP A 79 2.39 -9.38 -4.31
C ASP A 79 2.15 -10.88 -4.46
N ALA A 80 3.11 -11.60 -5.06
CA ALA A 80 2.97 -13.00 -5.44
C ALA A 80 3.24 -14.01 -4.31
N ARG A 81 3.23 -13.58 -3.05
CA ARG A 81 3.57 -14.39 -1.87
C ARG A 81 2.42 -14.46 -0.88
N GLY A 82 1.36 -15.16 -1.26
CA GLY A 82 0.11 -15.33 -0.50
C GLY A 82 0.28 -16.07 0.83
N ASP A 83 1.28 -16.95 0.93
CA ASP A 83 1.62 -17.72 2.13
C ASP A 83 2.24 -16.88 3.26
N ARG A 84 2.60 -15.61 2.99
CA ARG A 84 3.28 -14.74 3.96
C ARG A 84 2.45 -13.50 4.29
N ILE A 85 1.51 -13.67 5.22
CA ILE A 85 0.64 -12.59 5.70
C ILE A 85 1.44 -11.61 6.58
N PRO A 86 1.43 -10.30 6.28
CA PRO A 86 2.04 -9.28 7.12
C PRO A 86 1.38 -9.26 8.50
N ARG A 87 2.19 -9.10 9.56
CA ARG A 87 1.70 -8.97 10.94
C ARG A 87 2.25 -7.68 11.54
N THR A 88 1.38 -6.93 12.23
CA THR A 88 1.85 -5.85 13.11
C THR A 88 2.64 -6.47 14.25
N PRO A 89 3.87 -6.01 14.53
CA PRO A 89 4.64 -6.50 15.67
C PRO A 89 3.86 -6.29 16.96
N ASP A 90 3.95 -7.25 17.89
CA ASP A 90 3.51 -7.00 19.26
C ASP A 90 4.52 -6.04 19.93
N PRO A 91 4.08 -5.07 20.76
CA PRO A 91 4.99 -4.27 21.56
C PRO A 91 6.02 -5.09 22.37
N ALA A 92 5.69 -6.34 22.70
CA ALA A 92 6.57 -7.29 23.40
C ALA A 92 7.65 -7.95 22.53
N ASP A 93 7.55 -7.90 21.19
CA ASP A 93 8.45 -8.60 20.27
C ASP A 93 9.85 -7.95 20.13
N GLY A 94 10.09 -6.83 20.80
CA GLY A 94 11.36 -6.10 20.75
C GLY A 94 11.56 -5.33 19.43
N ALA A 95 12.43 -4.32 19.47
CA ALA A 95 12.63 -3.35 18.39
C ALA A 95 13.41 -3.92 17.18
N SER A 96 12.83 -4.87 16.45
CA SER A 96 13.30 -5.18 15.11
C SER A 96 12.75 -4.13 14.13
N GLU A 97 13.60 -3.57 13.26
CA GLU A 97 13.15 -2.59 12.24
C GLU A 97 12.15 -3.22 11.26
N SER A 98 12.17 -4.55 11.12
CA SER A 98 11.23 -5.34 10.34
C SER A 98 9.86 -5.35 11.03
N GLY A 99 9.02 -4.38 10.70
CA GLY A 99 7.64 -4.31 11.21
C GLY A 99 7.09 -2.92 11.48
N ARG A 100 7.96 -1.89 11.53
CA ARG A 100 7.52 -0.49 11.70
C ARG A 100 6.66 0.02 10.54
N GLY A 101 6.88 -0.48 9.32
CA GLY A 101 6.12 -0.03 8.16
C GLY A 101 4.61 -0.26 8.28
N LEU A 102 4.18 -1.37 8.89
CA LEU A 102 2.75 -1.60 9.14
C LEU A 102 2.20 -0.73 10.27
N LEU A 103 3.02 -0.32 11.24
CA LEU A 103 2.60 0.64 12.26
C LEU A 103 2.34 2.01 11.63
N ILE A 104 3.17 2.43 10.67
CA ILE A 104 2.95 3.66 9.91
C ILE A 104 1.64 3.55 9.09
N VAL A 105 1.44 2.44 8.39
CA VAL A 105 0.18 2.19 7.65
C VAL A 105 -1.02 2.25 8.59
N ALA A 106 -0.94 1.59 9.75
CA ALA A 106 -2.02 1.59 10.74
C ALA A 106 -2.29 2.98 11.34
N ALA A 107 -1.26 3.82 11.49
CA ALA A 107 -1.41 5.18 12.01
C ALA A 107 -2.06 6.12 10.99
N CYS A 108 -1.70 6.01 9.71
CA CYS A 108 -2.27 6.83 8.64
C CYS A 108 -3.68 6.37 8.24
N ALA A 109 -3.92 5.06 8.20
CA ALA A 109 -5.14 4.50 7.65
C ALA A 109 -6.34 4.62 8.60
N HIS A 110 -7.52 4.85 8.02
CA HIS A 110 -8.78 4.63 8.72
C HIS A 110 -9.02 3.13 8.91
N ARG A 111 -8.76 2.35 7.85
CA ARG A 111 -8.84 0.89 7.83
C ARG A 111 -7.72 0.35 6.97
N TRP A 112 -7.20 -0.81 7.32
CA TRP A 112 -6.28 -1.56 6.49
C TRP A 112 -6.50 -3.05 6.70
N GLY A 113 -6.03 -3.86 5.77
CA GLY A 113 -6.22 -5.29 5.82
C GLY A 113 -5.42 -6.04 4.78
N VAL A 114 -5.66 -7.34 4.73
CA VAL A 114 -5.01 -8.26 3.80
C VAL A 114 -6.09 -9.16 3.22
N ASP A 115 -6.22 -9.15 1.90
CA ASP A 115 -7.12 -10.04 1.16
C ASP A 115 -6.29 -11.08 0.39
N GLU A 116 -6.80 -12.31 0.31
CA GLU A 116 -6.24 -13.32 -0.57
C GLU A 116 -6.43 -12.90 -2.04
N ALA A 117 -5.45 -13.22 -2.89
CA ALA A 117 -5.52 -12.97 -4.32
C ALA A 117 -5.17 -14.24 -5.12
N PRO A 118 -5.70 -14.38 -6.36
CA PRO A 118 -5.45 -15.55 -7.19
C PRO A 118 -3.97 -15.83 -7.42
N ALA A 119 -3.66 -17.09 -7.75
CA ALA A 119 -2.30 -17.55 -8.03
C ALA A 119 -1.33 -17.39 -6.84
N ASN A 120 -1.81 -17.73 -5.63
CA ASN A 120 -1.05 -17.65 -4.39
C ASN A 120 -0.48 -16.24 -4.15
N ALA A 121 -1.29 -15.22 -4.43
CA ALA A 121 -0.95 -13.83 -4.17
C ALA A 121 -1.69 -13.33 -2.93
N LYS A 122 -1.29 -12.17 -2.42
CA LYS A 122 -2.05 -11.42 -1.41
C LYS A 122 -2.12 -9.96 -1.80
N THR A 123 -3.19 -9.30 -1.39
CA THR A 123 -3.34 -7.84 -1.49
C THR A 123 -3.35 -7.25 -0.11
N VAL A 124 -2.34 -6.44 0.21
CA VAL A 124 -2.36 -5.59 1.40
C VAL A 124 -2.99 -4.27 0.98
N TRP A 125 -4.00 -3.81 1.71
CA TRP A 125 -4.75 -2.62 1.36
C TRP A 125 -4.92 -1.68 2.54
N ALA A 126 -5.09 -0.39 2.25
CA ALA A 126 -5.36 0.67 3.21
C ALA A 126 -6.38 1.66 2.63
N GLU A 127 -7.24 2.19 3.50
CA GLU A 127 -8.26 3.19 3.18
C GLU A 127 -7.95 4.48 3.96
N LEU A 128 -7.77 5.57 3.22
CA LEU A 128 -7.58 6.92 3.76
C LEU A 128 -8.86 7.72 3.56
N THR A 129 -9.37 8.34 4.62
CA THR A 129 -10.53 9.23 4.55
C THR A 129 -10.10 10.67 4.28
N PRO A 130 -10.89 11.44 3.53
CA PRO A 130 -10.59 12.84 3.29
C PRO A 130 -10.59 13.61 4.62
N GLY A 131 -9.50 14.33 4.91
CA GLY A 131 -9.40 15.20 6.10
C GLY A 131 -8.63 14.66 7.30
N ARG A 132 -7.89 13.56 7.17
CA ARG A 132 -6.92 13.14 8.22
C ARG A 132 -5.53 13.77 8.08
N ALA A 133 -5.35 14.66 7.10
CA ALA A 133 -4.13 15.44 6.91
C ALA A 133 -3.88 16.36 8.12
N GLY A 134 -3.06 15.87 9.05
CA GLY A 134 -2.47 16.65 10.14
C GLY A 134 -3.43 17.01 11.28
N ALA A 135 -3.42 16.18 12.34
CA ALA A 135 -3.60 16.67 13.70
C ALA A 135 -2.24 17.07 14.28
#